data_AF-A0A0X8D312-F1
#
_entry.id   AF-A0A0X8D312-F1
#
_cell.length_a   1.000
_cell.length_b   1.000
_cell.length_c   1.000
_cell.angle_alpha   90.00
_cell.angle_beta   90.00
_cell.angle_gamma   90.00
#
_symmetry.space_group_name_H-M   'P 1'
#
loop_
_entity.id
_entity.type
_entity.pdbx_description
1 polymer ?
#
loop_
_entity_poly.entity_id
_entity_poly.type
_entity_poly.pdbx_seq_one_letter_code
_entity_poly.pdbx_strand_id
1 'polypeptide(L)'
;MFIKKEGKDAATGGAERVAKGTAKATPSKPPTKVNYGDHYTRDEKRRKVLKPNVEYTTPSGHTYKTDDKGRIVSCEGKLNLEQGKRNTHAQKVVGREDRLPDDEGGHLIATIFKGSGGLDNLVPMNGNLNKGEWKKLENMWAKALNSKPPKSVEVKINPVYKGDSQRPVSFEIEYKIGNKKWVPVRFNNKPGGK
;
A
#
# COMPACT_ATOMS: atom_id res chain seq x y z
N MET A 1 -22.12 -52.70 -51.12
CA MET A 1 -21.80 -53.94 -50.38
C MET A 1 -21.89 -53.64 -48.89
N PHE A 2 -22.22 -54.66 -48.10
CA PHE A 2 -22.88 -54.62 -46.79
C PHE A 2 -22.12 -53.96 -45.62
N ILE A 3 -22.91 -53.48 -44.65
CA ILE A 3 -22.56 -53.01 -43.30
C ILE A 3 -22.27 -54.20 -42.36
N LYS A 4 -21.24 -54.09 -41.51
CA LYS A 4 -21.11 -54.52 -40.07
C LYS A 4 -19.62 -54.72 -39.72
N LYS A 5 -19.07 -54.50 -38.51
CA LYS A 5 -19.52 -53.96 -37.22
C LYS A 5 -18.26 -53.75 -36.33
N GLU A 6 -18.31 -52.72 -35.48
CA GLU A 6 -17.76 -52.59 -34.10
C GLU A 6 -16.33 -53.05 -33.70
N GLY A 7 -15.62 -52.12 -33.05
CA GLY A 7 -14.58 -52.39 -32.05
C GLY A 7 -14.16 -51.09 -31.35
N LYS A 8 -14.67 -50.86 -30.13
CA LYS A 8 -14.35 -49.75 -29.23
C LYS A 8 -12.91 -49.86 -28.71
N ASP A 9 -12.25 -48.72 -28.50
CA ASP A 9 -11.50 -48.46 -27.27
C ASP A 9 -11.39 -46.96 -26.99
N ALA A 10 -11.47 -46.63 -25.70
CA ALA A 10 -11.57 -45.30 -25.14
C ALA A 10 -10.28 -44.93 -24.38
N ALA A 11 -9.88 -43.66 -24.44
CA ALA A 11 -9.31 -42.87 -23.34
C ALA A 11 -8.86 -41.50 -23.90
N THR A 12 -9.62 -40.42 -23.74
CA THR A 12 -9.55 -39.39 -22.66
C THR A 12 -8.20 -38.71 -22.43
N GLY A 13 -8.22 -37.38 -22.54
CA GLY A 13 -7.23 -36.44 -22.00
C GLY A 13 -6.96 -35.33 -23.02
N GLY A 14 -7.49 -34.12 -22.92
CA GLY A 14 -7.91 -33.35 -21.76
C GLY A 14 -7.27 -31.97 -21.91
N ALA A 15 -8.03 -31.01 -22.42
CA ALA A 15 -7.58 -29.64 -22.67
C ALA A 15 -7.07 -28.96 -21.39
N GLU A 16 -5.84 -28.45 -21.41
CA GLU A 16 -5.29 -27.63 -20.34
C GLU A 16 -6.00 -26.28 -20.28
N ARG A 17 -6.85 -26.14 -19.27
CA ARG A 17 -7.31 -24.86 -18.74
C ARG A 17 -6.28 -24.37 -17.72
N VAL A 18 -5.53 -23.33 -18.05
CA VAL A 18 -4.68 -22.65 -17.07
C VAL A 18 -5.54 -21.68 -16.25
N ALA A 19 -5.77 -22.03 -14.99
CA ALA A 19 -6.37 -21.13 -14.00
C ALA A 19 -5.65 -21.26 -12.66
N LYS A 20 -5.48 -20.08 -12.01
CA LYS A 20 -5.11 -19.82 -10.60
C LYS A 20 -3.62 -19.96 -10.27
N GLY A 21 -3.02 -19.10 -9.47
CA GLY A 21 -3.51 -17.97 -8.68
C GLY A 21 -2.40 -17.55 -7.73
N THR A 22 -1.97 -16.28 -7.76
CA THR A 22 -1.03 -15.78 -6.76
C THR A 22 -1.81 -15.46 -5.50
N ALA A 23 -1.59 -16.27 -4.47
CA ALA A 23 -2.21 -16.14 -3.17
C ALA A 23 -1.96 -14.74 -2.59
N LYS A 24 -3.06 -14.01 -2.31
CA LYS A 24 -3.03 -12.92 -1.33
C LYS A 24 -2.66 -13.54 0.01
N ALA A 25 -1.55 -13.10 0.59
CA ALA A 25 -1.24 -13.40 1.98
C ALA A 25 -2.25 -12.63 2.85
N THR A 26 -3.40 -13.24 3.08
CA THR A 26 -4.34 -12.79 4.11
C THR A 26 -3.74 -13.19 5.46
N PRO A 27 -3.56 -12.25 6.41
CA PRO A 27 -3.09 -12.63 7.75
C PRO A 27 -4.11 -13.57 8.38
N SER A 28 -3.63 -14.66 8.99
CA SER A 28 -4.45 -15.73 9.58
C SER A 28 -5.25 -15.30 10.81
N LYS A 29 -5.07 -14.05 11.27
CA LYS A 29 -5.88 -13.39 12.30
C LYS A 29 -6.14 -11.93 11.91
N PRO A 30 -7.34 -11.38 12.20
CA PRO A 30 -7.60 -9.96 12.02
C PRO A 30 -6.69 -9.11 12.93
N PRO A 31 -6.23 -7.93 12.48
CA PRO A 31 -5.37 -7.07 13.29
C PRO A 31 -6.10 -6.54 14.53
N THR A 32 -5.37 -6.38 15.62
CA THR A 32 -5.89 -5.82 16.88
C THR A 32 -6.05 -4.30 16.75
N LYS A 33 -7.25 -3.78 16.96
CA LYS A 33 -7.49 -2.34 16.97
C LYS A 33 -6.86 -1.68 18.21
N VAL A 34 -6.13 -0.59 18.02
CA VAL A 34 -5.50 0.18 19.09
C VAL A 34 -5.76 1.67 18.92
N ASN A 35 -5.70 2.42 20.01
CA ASN A 35 -5.79 3.88 19.96
C ASN A 35 -4.57 4.48 19.25
N TYR A 36 -4.75 5.65 18.63
CA TYR A 36 -3.64 6.39 18.06
C TYR A 36 -2.65 6.83 19.14
N GLY A 37 -1.38 6.49 18.95
CA GLY A 37 -0.30 6.63 19.93
C GLY A 37 0.14 5.26 20.46
N ASP A 38 -0.81 4.36 20.70
CA ASP A 38 -0.57 3.00 21.21
C ASP A 38 -0.11 2.03 20.12
N HIS A 39 -0.15 2.42 18.84
CA HIS A 39 0.37 1.65 17.71
C HIS A 39 1.90 1.59 17.63
N TYR A 40 2.59 2.30 18.51
CA TYR A 40 4.05 2.26 18.61
C TYR A 40 4.56 1.33 19.71
N THR A 41 5.74 0.77 19.48
CA THR A 41 6.53 0.02 20.46
C THR A 41 8.02 0.33 20.27
N ARG A 42 8.90 -0.43 20.92
CA ARG A 42 10.34 -0.38 20.73
C ARG A 42 10.86 -1.73 20.24
N ASP A 43 11.81 -1.69 19.31
CA ASP A 43 12.58 -2.88 18.92
C ASP A 43 13.65 -3.22 19.96
N GLU A 44 14.40 -4.31 19.72
CA GLU A 44 15.49 -4.77 20.58
C GLU A 44 16.58 -3.71 20.81
N LYS A 45 16.79 -2.82 19.83
CA LYS A 45 17.72 -1.68 19.92
C LYS A 45 17.08 -0.46 20.61
N ARG A 46 15.92 -0.63 21.25
CA ARG A 46 15.09 0.40 21.91
C ARG A 46 14.60 1.51 20.97
N ARG A 47 14.61 1.30 19.66
CA ARG A 47 14.20 2.30 18.67
C ARG A 47 12.69 2.26 18.50
N LYS A 48 12.06 3.42 18.34
CA LYS A 48 10.61 3.51 18.08
C LYS A 48 10.29 2.81 16.75
N VAL A 49 9.33 1.89 16.79
CA VAL A 49 8.80 1.11 15.65
C VAL A 49 7.29 0.93 15.81
N LEU A 50 6.61 0.45 14.77
CA LEU A 50 5.20 0.11 14.84
C LEU A 50 5.00 -1.28 15.47
N LYS A 51 3.88 -1.46 16.18
CA LYS A 51 3.47 -2.76 16.68
C LYS A 51 3.09 -3.68 15.51
N PRO A 52 3.36 -4.99 15.61
CA PRO A 52 2.87 -5.94 14.63
C PRO A 52 1.38 -6.23 14.78
N ASN A 53 0.71 -6.58 13.69
CA ASN A 53 -0.69 -7.00 13.63
C ASN A 53 -1.68 -6.05 14.32
N VAL A 54 -1.52 -4.74 14.14
CA VAL A 54 -2.45 -3.74 14.69
C VAL A 54 -3.16 -2.94 13.60
N GLU A 55 -4.33 -2.42 13.97
CA GLU A 55 -5.07 -1.41 13.20
C GLU A 55 -5.15 -0.13 14.03
N TYR A 56 -4.85 1.02 13.43
CA TYR A 56 -4.97 2.33 14.07
C TYR A 56 -5.52 3.36 13.09
N THR A 57 -6.26 4.34 13.62
CA THR A 57 -6.79 5.46 12.84
C THR A 57 -6.17 6.75 13.33
N THR A 58 -5.56 7.49 12.42
CA THR A 58 -5.01 8.83 12.71
C THR A 58 -6.13 9.80 13.08
N PRO A 59 -5.84 10.88 13.85
CA PRO A 59 -6.82 11.93 14.12
C PRO A 59 -7.35 12.63 12.85
N SER A 60 -6.65 12.51 11.72
CA SER A 60 -7.10 12.99 10.42
C SER A 60 -8.05 12.03 9.68
N GLY A 61 -8.37 10.88 10.26
CA GLY A 61 -9.37 9.93 9.74
C GLY A 61 -8.82 8.86 8.80
N HIS A 62 -7.50 8.75 8.66
CA HIS A 62 -6.87 7.69 7.86
C HIS A 62 -6.58 6.47 8.73
N THR A 63 -7.01 5.29 8.28
CA THR A 63 -6.84 4.00 8.96
C THR A 63 -5.70 3.22 8.34
N TYR A 64 -4.88 2.60 9.18
CA TYR A 64 -3.71 1.83 8.79
C TYR A 64 -3.75 0.45 9.43
N LYS A 65 -3.12 -0.52 8.77
CA LYS A 65 -2.89 -1.86 9.31
C LYS A 65 -1.44 -2.24 9.17
N THR A 66 -0.92 -2.94 10.18
CA THR A 66 0.42 -3.54 10.14
C THR A 66 0.37 -5.06 10.07
N ASP A 67 1.39 -5.66 9.47
CA ASP A 67 1.60 -7.11 9.48
C ASP A 67 2.35 -7.60 10.73
N ASP A 68 2.70 -8.87 10.76
CA ASP A 68 3.44 -9.55 11.82
C ASP A 68 4.83 -8.97 12.10
N LYS A 69 5.36 -8.14 11.19
CA LYS A 69 6.65 -7.46 11.30
C LYS A 69 6.51 -5.97 11.61
N GLY A 70 5.30 -5.48 11.84
CA GLY A 70 5.04 -4.06 12.06
C GLY A 70 5.13 -3.21 10.79
N ARG A 71 5.11 -3.81 9.60
CA ARG A 71 5.14 -3.07 8.33
C ARG A 71 3.74 -2.62 7.96
N ILE A 72 3.59 -1.40 7.46
CA ILE A 72 2.28 -0.90 7.00
C ILE A 72 1.89 -1.65 5.73
N VAL A 73 0.82 -2.45 5.80
CA VAL A 73 0.32 -3.24 4.65
C VAL A 73 -0.96 -2.66 4.06
N SER A 74 -1.58 -1.69 4.73
CA SER A 74 -2.77 -0.99 4.26
C SER A 74 -2.83 0.40 4.87
N CYS A 75 -3.26 1.36 4.05
CA CYS A 75 -3.66 2.70 4.45
C CYS A 75 -4.92 3.06 3.65
N GLU A 76 -5.98 3.49 4.32
CA GLU A 76 -7.22 3.91 3.65
C GLU A 76 -7.85 5.12 4.32
N GLY A 77 -8.54 5.94 3.53
CA GLY A 77 -9.28 7.08 4.06
C GLY A 77 -9.67 8.10 2.99
N LYS A 78 -10.44 9.09 3.44
CA LYS A 78 -10.81 10.26 2.64
C LYS A 78 -9.75 11.35 2.85
N LEU A 79 -9.23 11.88 1.75
CA LEU A 79 -8.25 12.97 1.79
C LEU A 79 -8.94 14.31 2.03
N ASN A 80 -8.27 15.19 2.78
CA ASN A 80 -8.69 16.57 3.03
C ASN A 80 -7.49 17.50 2.86
N LEU A 81 -7.66 18.67 2.23
CA LEU A 81 -6.57 19.63 2.06
C LEU A 81 -6.34 20.42 3.34
N GLU A 82 -5.44 19.90 4.18
CA GLU A 82 -4.99 20.56 5.38
C GLU A 82 -3.51 20.20 5.62
N GLN A 83 -2.68 21.19 5.93
CA GLN A 83 -1.25 20.99 6.05
C GLN A 83 -0.90 20.27 7.37
N GLY A 84 -0.37 19.06 7.26
CA GLY A 84 0.19 18.27 8.35
C GLY A 84 1.62 18.70 8.73
N LYS A 85 2.09 18.19 9.88
CA LYS A 85 3.45 18.42 10.40
C LYS A 85 4.43 17.38 9.83
N ARG A 86 5.51 17.85 9.21
CA ARG A 86 6.62 17.00 8.76
C ARG A 86 7.51 16.60 9.95
N ASN A 87 8.08 15.41 9.88
CA ASN A 87 9.11 14.96 10.82
C ASN A 87 10.34 14.49 10.03
N THR A 88 11.34 15.35 9.93
CA THR A 88 12.57 15.11 9.16
C THR A 88 13.38 13.93 9.70
N HIS A 89 13.36 13.69 11.01
CA HIS A 89 14.02 12.53 11.60
C HIS A 89 13.35 11.23 11.17
N ALA A 90 12.03 11.13 11.29
CA ALA A 90 11.28 9.94 10.85
C ALA A 90 11.49 9.65 9.36
N GLN A 91 11.47 10.68 8.51
CA GLN A 91 11.76 10.54 7.09
C GLN A 91 13.18 10.05 6.79
N LYS A 92 14.17 10.36 7.63
CA LYS A 92 15.55 9.86 7.48
C LYS A 92 15.70 8.42 7.95
N VAL A 93 14.98 8.00 8.99
CA VAL A 93 15.21 6.70 9.64
C VAL A 93 14.24 5.60 9.23
N VAL A 94 13.14 5.91 8.53
CA VAL A 94 12.22 4.86 8.05
C VAL A 94 12.93 3.85 7.14
N GLY A 95 12.62 2.56 7.31
CA GLY A 95 13.29 1.43 6.65
C GLY A 95 14.59 0.99 7.30
N ARG A 96 15.34 1.94 7.87
CA ARG A 96 16.60 1.69 8.57
C ARG A 96 17.56 0.84 7.72
N GLU A 97 17.91 -0.34 8.20
CA GLU A 97 18.82 -1.27 7.55
C GLU A 97 18.34 -1.75 6.16
N ASP A 98 17.04 -1.76 5.90
CA ASP A 98 16.46 -2.17 4.60
C ASP A 98 16.34 -1.03 3.58
N ARG A 99 16.61 0.21 4.01
CA ARG A 99 16.50 1.38 3.15
C ARG A 99 17.65 1.41 2.14
N LEU A 100 17.34 1.66 0.87
CA LEU A 100 18.38 1.87 -0.15
C LEU A 100 18.93 3.30 -0.11
N PRO A 101 20.17 3.54 -0.57
CA PRO A 101 20.77 4.87 -0.59
C PRO A 101 19.96 5.92 -1.38
N ASP A 102 19.21 5.48 -2.39
CA ASP A 102 18.37 6.32 -3.24
C ASP A 102 16.91 6.41 -2.76
N ASP A 103 16.58 5.84 -1.61
CA ASP A 103 15.27 5.99 -0.99
C ASP A 103 15.15 7.30 -0.18
N GLU A 104 13.94 7.85 -0.19
CA GLU A 104 13.45 8.87 0.71
C GLU A 104 12.45 8.26 1.71
N GLY A 105 12.16 9.00 2.79
CA GLY A 105 11.01 8.67 3.64
C GLY A 105 9.74 9.17 2.97
N GLY A 106 9.19 8.32 2.10
CA GLY A 106 7.98 8.61 1.32
C GLY A 106 6.74 8.52 2.19
N HIS A 107 5.84 9.49 2.05
CA HIS A 107 4.55 9.46 2.74
C HIS A 107 3.56 8.60 1.96
N LEU A 108 2.80 7.75 2.65
CA LEU A 108 1.64 7.10 2.03
C LEU A 108 0.50 8.11 1.83
N ILE A 109 0.21 8.89 2.86
CA ILE A 109 -0.65 10.08 2.78
C ILE A 109 0.23 11.33 2.90
N ALA A 110 0.28 12.13 1.85
CA ALA A 110 1.06 13.36 1.81
C ALA A 110 0.74 14.32 2.96
N THR A 111 1.71 15.14 3.37
CA THR A 111 1.44 16.17 4.40
C THR A 111 0.41 17.20 3.97
N ILE A 112 0.22 17.45 2.68
CA ILE A 112 -0.84 18.35 2.18
C ILE A 112 -2.25 17.79 2.43
N PHE A 113 -2.34 16.49 2.76
CA PHE A 113 -3.59 15.81 3.10
C PHE A 113 -3.73 15.50 4.60
N LYS A 114 -3.04 16.25 5.46
CA LYS A 114 -2.96 16.01 6.91
C LYS A 114 -2.41 14.62 7.27
N GLY A 115 -1.58 14.06 6.39
CA GLY A 115 -0.83 12.84 6.66
C GLY A 115 0.12 13.02 7.83
N SER A 116 0.25 11.98 8.66
CA SER A 116 1.22 11.96 9.77
C SER A 116 2.64 12.06 9.22
N GLY A 117 3.49 12.88 9.83
CA GLY A 117 4.93 12.85 9.54
C GLY A 117 5.67 11.69 10.21
N GLY A 118 4.98 10.89 11.04
CA GLY A 118 5.58 9.81 11.83
C GLY A 118 5.85 8.53 11.04
N LEU A 119 6.53 7.57 11.69
CA LEU A 119 6.82 6.24 11.10
C LEU A 119 5.53 5.45 10.78
N ASP A 120 4.39 5.88 11.30
CA ASP A 120 3.05 5.33 11.05
C ASP A 120 2.41 5.71 9.72
N ASN A 121 3.08 6.51 8.90
CA ASN A 121 2.63 6.90 7.56
C ASN A 121 3.79 7.00 6.56
N LEU A 122 4.97 6.50 6.95
CA LEU A 122 6.17 6.57 6.13
C LEU A 122 6.62 5.18 5.73
N VAL A 123 7.17 5.09 4.52
CA VAL A 123 7.83 3.89 4.00
C VAL A 123 9.14 4.29 3.29
N PRO A 124 10.11 3.38 3.17
CA PRO A 124 11.25 3.59 2.29
C PRO A 124 10.76 3.58 0.85
N MET A 125 10.87 4.73 0.18
CA MET A 125 10.36 4.90 -1.17
C MET A 125 11.45 5.49 -2.05
N ASN A 126 11.69 4.90 -3.22
CA ASN A 126 12.66 5.39 -4.16
C ASN A 126 12.43 6.89 -4.43
N GLY A 127 13.47 7.71 -4.30
CA GLY A 127 13.34 9.17 -4.35
C GLY A 127 12.82 9.68 -5.70
N ASN A 128 13.15 9.00 -6.80
CA ASN A 128 12.63 9.37 -8.12
C ASN A 128 11.12 9.06 -8.24
N LEU A 129 10.66 7.91 -7.73
CA LEU A 129 9.23 7.61 -7.63
C LEU A 129 8.51 8.63 -6.73
N ASN A 130 9.03 8.86 -5.52
CA ASN A 130 8.45 9.74 -4.51
C ASN A 130 8.24 11.17 -5.04
N LYS A 131 9.25 11.72 -5.73
CA LYS A 131 9.20 13.09 -6.28
C LYS A 131 8.58 13.16 -7.69
N GLY A 132 8.40 12.02 -8.35
CA GLY A 132 7.91 11.88 -9.72
C GLY A 132 6.45 11.41 -9.75
N GLU A 133 6.22 10.15 -10.14
CA GLU A 133 4.88 9.61 -10.36
C GLU A 133 4.00 9.64 -9.11
N TRP A 134 4.57 9.42 -7.92
CA TRP A 134 3.82 9.52 -6.67
C TRP A 134 3.30 10.94 -6.45
N LYS A 135 4.19 11.94 -6.54
CA LYS A 135 3.83 13.36 -6.46
C LYS A 135 2.81 13.79 -7.53
N LYS A 136 2.83 13.18 -8.72
CA LYS A 136 1.82 13.45 -9.77
C LYS A 136 0.42 13.00 -9.31
N LEU A 137 0.30 11.83 -8.67
CA LEU A 137 -0.97 11.39 -8.07
C LEU A 137 -1.43 12.37 -6.98
N GLU A 138 -0.53 12.73 -6.05
CA GLU A 138 -0.84 13.68 -4.98
C GLU A 138 -1.34 15.02 -5.56
N ASN A 139 -0.65 15.57 -6.57
CA ASN A 139 -1.07 16.80 -7.22
C ASN A 139 -2.44 16.66 -7.93
N MET A 140 -2.73 15.50 -8.53
CA MET A 140 -4.02 15.22 -9.15
C MET A 140 -5.14 15.22 -8.10
N TRP A 141 -4.94 14.55 -6.98
CA TRP A 141 -5.89 14.51 -5.88
C TRP A 141 -6.12 15.89 -5.27
N ALA A 142 -5.05 16.66 -5.06
CA ALA A 142 -5.14 18.04 -4.57
C ALA A 142 -5.94 18.94 -5.52
N LYS A 143 -5.75 18.81 -6.85
CA LYS A 143 -6.54 19.54 -7.85
C LYS A 143 -8.02 19.17 -7.80
N ALA A 144 -8.35 17.90 -7.56
CA ALA A 144 -9.74 17.46 -7.43
C ALA A 144 -10.41 18.00 -6.15
N LEU A 145 -9.69 18.03 -5.03
CA LEU A 145 -10.18 18.61 -3.78
C LEU A 145 -10.36 20.14 -3.89
N ASN A 146 -9.54 20.81 -4.69
CA ASN A 146 -9.63 22.26 -4.96
C ASN A 146 -10.54 22.66 -6.13
N SER A 147 -11.22 21.72 -6.80
CA SER A 147 -12.08 22.07 -7.92
C SER A 147 -13.31 22.88 -7.48
N LYS A 148 -14.03 23.48 -8.43
CA LYS A 148 -15.29 24.19 -8.17
C LYS A 148 -16.44 23.50 -8.94
N PRO A 149 -17.39 22.80 -8.28
CA PRO A 149 -17.40 22.49 -6.84
C PRO A 149 -16.27 21.50 -6.44
N PRO A 150 -15.86 21.47 -5.16
CA PRO A 150 -14.88 20.50 -4.65
C PRO A 150 -15.36 19.06 -4.85
N LYS A 151 -14.44 18.15 -5.20
CA LYS A 151 -14.73 16.71 -5.28
C LYS A 151 -14.10 15.98 -4.10
N SER A 152 -14.78 14.96 -3.59
CA SER A 152 -14.17 14.03 -2.62
C SER A 152 -13.04 13.23 -3.28
N VAL A 153 -12.03 12.87 -2.48
CA VAL A 153 -11.03 11.89 -2.88
C VAL A 153 -10.91 10.86 -1.77
N GLU A 154 -11.10 9.59 -2.11
CA GLU A 154 -10.89 8.44 -1.24
C GLU A 154 -9.73 7.61 -1.80
N VAL A 155 -8.87 7.10 -0.93
CA VAL A 155 -7.71 6.29 -1.31
C VAL A 155 -7.62 5.01 -0.51
N LYS A 156 -7.05 3.98 -1.14
CA LYS A 156 -6.55 2.75 -0.53
C LYS A 156 -5.14 2.52 -1.06
N ILE A 157 -4.18 2.36 -0.18
CA ILE A 157 -2.77 2.24 -0.51
C ILE A 157 -2.22 1.02 0.23
N ASN A 158 -1.76 0.04 -0.53
CA ASN A 158 -1.23 -1.22 -0.02
C ASN A 158 0.24 -1.37 -0.46
N PRO A 159 1.20 -1.07 0.43
CA PRO A 159 2.59 -1.43 0.20
C PRO A 159 2.74 -2.96 0.14
N VAL A 160 3.48 -3.44 -0.86
CA VAL A 160 3.74 -4.87 -1.08
C VAL A 160 5.19 -5.15 -0.75
N TYR A 161 5.44 -6.16 0.08
CA TYR A 161 6.77 -6.53 0.57
C TYR A 161 7.23 -7.88 0.04
N LYS A 162 8.55 -8.11 0.03
CA LYS A 162 9.16 -9.41 -0.29
C LYS A 162 9.99 -9.89 0.89
N GLY A 163 9.73 -11.11 1.35
CA GLY A 163 10.40 -11.69 2.51
C GLY A 163 10.22 -10.83 3.76
N ASP A 164 11.31 -10.62 4.49
CA ASP A 164 11.31 -9.97 5.79
C ASP A 164 11.68 -8.48 5.74
N SER A 165 11.97 -7.94 4.54
CA SER A 165 12.39 -6.56 4.38
C SER A 165 11.31 -5.55 4.81
N GLN A 166 11.75 -4.47 5.48
CA GLN A 166 10.97 -3.28 5.81
C GLN A 166 10.76 -2.34 4.61
N ARG A 167 11.45 -2.58 3.48
CA ARG A 167 11.28 -1.83 2.24
C ARG A 167 10.24 -2.51 1.35
N PRO A 168 9.17 -1.81 0.94
CA PRO A 168 8.23 -2.37 -0.02
C PRO A 168 8.87 -2.49 -1.40
N VAL A 169 8.52 -3.53 -2.15
CA VAL A 169 8.95 -3.74 -3.53
C VAL A 169 8.02 -3.04 -4.53
N SER A 170 6.76 -2.82 -4.16
CA SER A 170 5.78 -2.10 -4.98
C SER A 170 4.64 -1.51 -4.11
N PHE A 171 3.81 -0.69 -4.73
CA PHE A 171 2.60 -0.12 -4.13
C PHE A 171 1.41 -0.42 -5.02
N GLU A 172 0.34 -0.97 -4.43
CA GLU A 172 -0.97 -1.10 -5.07
C GLU A 172 -1.88 -0.02 -4.50
N ILE A 173 -2.36 0.87 -5.37
CA ILE A 173 -3.14 2.04 -5.01
C ILE A 173 -4.48 1.95 -5.71
N GLU A 174 -5.56 2.23 -4.99
CA GLU A 174 -6.85 2.52 -5.58
C GLU A 174 -7.29 3.90 -5.10
N TYR A 175 -7.84 4.72 -5.99
CA TYR A 175 -8.43 5.99 -5.59
C TYR A 175 -9.77 6.23 -6.29
N LYS A 176 -10.62 7.03 -5.65
CA LYS A 176 -11.93 7.42 -6.16
C LYS A 176 -12.10 8.93 -6.03
N ILE A 177 -12.49 9.59 -7.12
CA ILE A 177 -12.73 11.04 -7.16
C ILE A 177 -14.22 11.30 -7.40
N GLY A 178 -14.88 11.93 -6.43
CA GLY A 178 -16.34 12.14 -6.44
C GLY A 178 -17.10 10.82 -6.59
N ASN A 179 -18.12 10.80 -7.44
CA ASN A 179 -18.96 9.61 -7.65
C ASN A 179 -18.44 8.66 -8.75
N LYS A 180 -17.18 8.81 -9.17
CA LYS A 180 -16.57 7.94 -10.19
C LYS A 180 -16.27 6.55 -9.65
N LYS A 181 -15.92 5.62 -10.54
CA LYS A 181 -15.41 4.29 -10.15
C LYS A 181 -14.00 4.41 -9.55
N TRP A 182 -13.62 3.44 -8.73
CA TRP A 182 -12.26 3.28 -8.24
C TRP A 182 -11.29 3.07 -9.40
N VAL A 183 -10.16 3.76 -9.36
CA VAL A 183 -9.09 3.68 -10.35
C VAL A 183 -7.88 3.00 -9.71
N PRO A 184 -7.45 1.82 -10.19
CA PRO A 184 -6.25 1.17 -9.72
C PRO A 184 -5.00 1.79 -10.36
N VAL A 185 -3.93 1.92 -9.58
CA VAL A 185 -2.58 2.32 -10.00
C VAL A 185 -1.59 1.42 -9.29
N ARG A 186 -0.52 1.02 -9.98
CA ARG A 186 0.57 0.25 -9.40
C ARG A 186 1.89 0.94 -9.69
N PHE A 187 2.75 1.02 -8.68
CA PHE A 187 4.14 1.45 -8.85
C PHE A 187 5.09 0.39 -8.33
N ASN A 188 6.15 0.12 -9.09
CA ASN A 188 7.32 -0.58 -8.55
C ASN A 188 8.18 0.42 -7.78
N ASN A 189 8.73 0.00 -6.64
CA ASN A 189 9.53 0.89 -5.78
C ASN A 189 10.97 1.04 -6.31
N LYS A 190 11.09 1.64 -7.49
CA LYS A 190 12.32 1.90 -8.25
C LYS A 190 12.14 3.17 -9.10
N PRO A 191 13.20 3.70 -9.74
CA PRO A 191 13.09 4.91 -10.55
C PRO A 191 12.00 4.80 -11.62
N GLY A 192 11.18 5.85 -11.74
CA GLY A 192 10.07 5.94 -12.70
C GLY A 192 8.82 5.12 -12.35
N GLY A 193 8.83 4.30 -11.30
CA GLY A 193 7.66 3.53 -10.88
C GLY A 193 7.27 2.35 -11.78
N LYS A 194 8.07 2.03 -12.80
CA LYS A 194 7.86 0.94 -13.78
C LYS A 194 8.79 -0.20 -13.49
#